data_AF-A0A7L1G454-F1
#
_entry.id   AF-A0A7L1G454-F1
#
_cell.length_a   1.000
_cell.length_b   1.000
_cell.length_c   1.000
_cell.angle_alpha   90.00
_cell.angle_beta   90.00
_cell.angle_gamma   90.00
#
_symmetry.space_group_name_H-M   'P 1'
#
loop_
_entity.id
_entity.type
_entity.pdbx_description
1 polymer ?
#
loop_
_entity_poly.entity_id
_entity_poly.type
_entity_poly.pdbx_seq_one_letter_code
_entity_poly.pdbx_strand_id
1 'polypeptide(L)'
;QAEAMIASKKMDKEYLPIGGLADFTRASAELALGENSEAFKSGRYVTVQGISGTGSLRIGANFLQRFFKAGRDVYLPKPSWGNHTPIFRDAGLQLQSYRYYDPRTCSLDFAGAMDDIARIPEKSIILLHACAHNPTGVDPRQEQWKELAATVKKRNLLVYFDMAYQGFASGDINRDAWAVRHFIEQGINVLLSQSYAKNMGLYGERAGAFTVICSDAEEAKRVESQLKILIRPMYSNPPLNGARIAATILNTPELRKEWLVEVKGMADRIIGMRTQLVSNLKKEGSSHNWQHITDQIGMFCFTGLKPDQVDRLTKEFSIYMTKDGRISVAGVTSGNVAYLAHAIHQVTK
;
A
#
# COMPACT_ATOMS: atom_id res chain seq x y z
N GLN A 1 8.99 -22.21 5.99
CA GLN A 1 9.90 -23.06 5.17
C GLN A 1 11.16 -22.30 4.73
N ALA A 2 11.04 -21.13 4.09
CA ALA A 2 12.18 -20.33 3.60
C ALA A 2 13.26 -20.03 4.67
N GLU A 3 12.85 -19.66 5.89
CA GLU A 3 13.80 -19.40 6.99
C GLU A 3 14.66 -20.62 7.33
N ALA A 4 14.07 -21.81 7.38
CA ALA A 4 14.81 -23.06 7.62
C ALA A 4 15.81 -23.36 6.49
N MET A 5 15.44 -23.11 5.23
CA MET A 5 16.35 -23.24 4.09
C MET A 5 17.51 -22.25 4.13
N ILE A 6 17.29 -21.02 4.61
CA ILE A 6 18.35 -20.02 4.76
C ILE A 6 19.27 -20.41 5.92
N ALA A 7 18.71 -20.84 7.05
CA ALA A 7 19.47 -21.25 8.22
C ALA A 7 20.37 -22.47 7.93
N SER A 8 19.88 -23.45 7.17
CA SER A 8 20.65 -24.66 6.82
C SER A 8 21.85 -24.37 5.93
N LYS A 9 21.79 -23.32 5.10
CA LYS A 9 22.90 -22.88 4.24
C LYS A 9 24.05 -22.23 5.01
N LYS A 10 23.87 -21.85 6.28
CA LYS A 10 24.89 -21.18 7.13
C LYS A 10 25.59 -20.02 6.41
N MET A 11 24.83 -19.21 5.68
CA MET A 11 25.35 -18.09 4.90
C MET A 11 25.98 -17.03 5.81
N ASP A 12 26.95 -16.30 5.29
CA ASP A 12 27.57 -15.15 5.95
C ASP A 12 26.55 -14.02 6.28
N LYS A 13 27.03 -12.99 6.97
CA LYS A 13 26.28 -11.78 7.32
C LYS A 13 26.99 -10.52 6.82
N GLU A 14 27.69 -10.63 5.69
CA GLU A 14 28.40 -9.49 5.10
C GLU A 14 27.41 -8.42 4.64
N TYR A 15 27.93 -7.20 4.47
CA TYR A 15 27.13 -6.08 3.96
C TYR A 15 26.55 -6.38 2.58
N LEU A 16 25.29 -5.98 2.39
CA LEU A 16 24.72 -5.90 1.05
C LEU A 16 25.30 -4.72 0.28
N PRO A 17 25.21 -4.73 -1.06
CA PRO A 17 25.31 -3.52 -1.86
C PRO A 17 24.34 -2.44 -1.36
N ILE A 18 24.64 -1.17 -1.61
CA ILE A 18 23.79 -0.03 -1.21
C ILE A 18 22.35 -0.17 -1.75
N GLY A 19 22.21 -0.69 -2.98
CA GLY A 19 20.91 -0.97 -3.61
C GLY A 19 20.18 -2.19 -3.05
N GLY A 20 20.82 -2.97 -2.17
CA GLY A 20 20.30 -4.19 -1.56
C GLY A 20 20.66 -5.48 -2.29
N LEU A 21 19.93 -6.53 -1.95
CA LEU A 21 20.10 -7.87 -2.53
C LEU A 21 19.50 -7.91 -3.94
N ALA A 22 20.34 -8.15 -4.96
CA ALA A 22 19.92 -8.09 -6.37
C ALA A 22 18.77 -9.07 -6.71
N ASP A 23 18.81 -10.29 -6.17
CA ASP A 23 17.74 -11.28 -6.38
C ASP A 23 16.41 -10.86 -5.75
N PHE A 24 16.46 -10.09 -4.66
CA PHE A 24 15.28 -9.52 -4.03
C PHE A 24 14.72 -8.35 -4.86
N THR A 25 15.56 -7.39 -5.26
CA THR A 25 15.10 -6.20 -5.98
C THR A 25 14.52 -6.56 -7.35
N ARG A 26 15.15 -7.49 -8.09
CA ARG A 26 14.61 -8.02 -9.36
C ARG A 26 13.25 -8.70 -9.16
N ALA A 27 13.16 -9.64 -8.21
CA ALA A 27 11.90 -10.35 -7.94
C ALA A 27 10.80 -9.43 -7.40
N SER A 28 11.19 -8.35 -6.69
CA SER A 28 10.26 -7.34 -6.20
C SER A 28 9.66 -6.51 -7.34
N ALA A 29 10.48 -6.10 -8.30
CA ALA A 29 10.02 -5.44 -9.52
C ALA A 29 9.11 -6.36 -10.35
N GLU A 30 9.51 -7.61 -10.55
CA GLU A 30 8.72 -8.61 -11.27
C GLU A 30 7.34 -8.83 -10.63
N LEU A 31 7.26 -8.91 -9.30
CA LEU A 31 6.00 -9.04 -8.58
C LEU A 31 5.07 -7.84 -8.84
N ALA A 32 5.59 -6.61 -8.77
CA ALA A 32 4.80 -5.42 -8.99
C ALA A 32 4.36 -5.26 -10.45
N LEU A 33 5.31 -5.35 -11.38
CA LEU A 33 5.11 -5.00 -12.78
C LEU A 33 4.48 -6.17 -13.57
N GLY A 34 4.72 -7.40 -13.13
CA GLY A 34 4.40 -8.62 -13.88
C GLY A 34 5.53 -8.99 -14.84
N GLU A 35 5.83 -10.29 -14.93
CA GLU A 35 6.90 -10.88 -15.75
C GLU A 35 6.84 -10.48 -17.24
N ASN A 36 5.63 -10.18 -17.74
CA ASN A 36 5.37 -9.85 -19.14
C ASN A 36 5.31 -8.35 -19.43
N SER A 37 5.47 -7.49 -18.42
CA SER A 37 5.46 -6.04 -18.59
C SER A 37 6.59 -5.58 -19.50
N GLU A 38 6.28 -4.66 -20.43
CA GLU A 38 7.30 -4.02 -21.27
C GLU A 38 8.35 -3.32 -20.41
N ALA A 39 7.95 -2.58 -19.37
CA ALA A 39 8.88 -1.86 -18.50
C ALA A 39 9.88 -2.81 -17.81
N PHE A 40 9.43 -4.02 -17.44
CA PHE A 40 10.29 -5.05 -16.87
C PHE A 40 11.24 -5.64 -17.92
N LYS A 41 10.71 -6.01 -19.11
CA LYS A 41 11.49 -6.62 -20.19
C LYS A 41 12.54 -5.69 -20.80
N SER A 42 12.25 -4.41 -20.96
CA SER A 42 13.21 -3.43 -21.51
C SER A 42 14.23 -2.95 -20.49
N GLY A 43 14.04 -3.25 -19.20
CA GLY A 43 14.95 -2.81 -18.13
C GLY A 43 14.91 -1.30 -17.88
N ARG A 44 13.86 -0.59 -18.33
CA ARG A 44 13.68 0.86 -18.08
C ARG A 44 13.16 1.16 -16.67
N TYR A 45 13.61 0.41 -15.68
CA TYR A 45 13.26 0.60 -14.28
C TYR A 45 14.51 0.46 -13.41
N VAL A 46 14.47 1.07 -12.24
CA VAL A 46 15.42 0.80 -11.17
C VAL A 46 14.67 0.47 -9.91
N THR A 47 15.07 -0.60 -9.23
CA THR A 47 14.52 -1.00 -7.93
C THR A 47 15.65 -1.10 -6.91
N VAL A 48 15.51 -0.37 -5.81
CA VAL A 48 16.41 -0.44 -4.66
C VAL A 48 15.66 -0.96 -3.45
N GLN A 49 16.31 -1.77 -2.62
CA GLN A 49 15.74 -2.27 -1.38
C GLN A 49 15.65 -1.13 -0.34
N GLY A 50 14.46 -0.95 0.23
CA GLY A 50 14.19 -0.02 1.31
C GLY A 50 13.90 -0.72 2.64
N ILE A 51 13.91 0.05 3.73
CA ILE A 51 13.52 -0.44 5.07
C ILE A 51 11.99 -0.52 5.14
N SER A 52 11.44 -1.57 4.54
CA SER A 52 10.00 -1.77 4.30
C SER A 52 9.38 -0.62 3.50
N GLY A 53 8.05 -0.55 3.45
CA GLY A 53 7.35 0.51 2.70
C GLY A 53 7.65 1.92 3.21
N THR A 54 7.85 2.10 4.51
CA THR A 54 8.19 3.40 5.10
C THR A 54 9.57 3.89 4.66
N GLY A 55 10.58 3.02 4.68
CA GLY A 55 11.91 3.35 4.19
C GLY A 55 11.90 3.65 2.70
N SER A 56 11.19 2.84 1.92
CA SER A 56 11.00 3.05 0.48
C SER A 56 10.32 4.39 0.15
N LEU A 57 9.26 4.75 0.89
CA LEU A 57 8.61 6.07 0.79
C LEU A 57 9.57 7.21 1.10
N ARG A 58 10.39 7.06 2.16
CA ARG A 58 11.35 8.10 2.55
C ARG A 58 12.46 8.27 1.51
N ILE A 59 12.98 7.19 0.94
CA ILE A 59 13.95 7.24 -0.17
C ILE A 59 13.35 8.00 -1.36
N GLY A 60 12.13 7.66 -1.77
CA GLY A 60 11.47 8.34 -2.88
C GLY A 60 11.16 9.80 -2.57
N ALA A 61 10.71 10.14 -1.37
CA ALA A 61 10.48 11.52 -0.94
C ALA A 61 11.77 12.36 -0.99
N ASN A 62 12.89 11.84 -0.48
CA ASN A 62 14.19 12.51 -0.54
C ASN A 62 14.75 12.59 -1.97
N PHE A 63 14.49 11.58 -2.81
CA PHE A 63 14.84 11.60 -4.23
C PHE A 63 14.06 12.69 -4.98
N LEU A 64 12.75 12.78 -4.75
CA LEU A 64 11.90 13.83 -5.31
C LEU A 64 12.36 15.22 -4.85
N GLN A 65 12.64 15.42 -3.56
CA GLN A 65 13.13 16.70 -3.07
C GLN A 65 14.45 17.11 -3.76
N ARG A 66 15.35 16.17 -4.02
CA ARG A 66 16.64 16.47 -4.64
C ARG A 66 16.51 16.71 -6.14
N PHE A 67 15.77 15.88 -6.86
CA PHE A 67 15.84 15.82 -8.34
C PHE A 67 14.57 16.28 -9.06
N PHE A 68 13.40 16.21 -8.42
CA PHE A 68 12.17 16.68 -9.05
C PHE A 68 12.05 18.21 -8.91
N LYS A 69 12.46 18.92 -9.97
CA LYS A 69 12.53 20.40 -9.98
C LYS A 69 11.22 21.07 -10.39
N ALA A 70 10.27 20.32 -10.96
CA ALA A 70 9.05 20.87 -11.53
C ALA A 70 8.00 21.29 -10.47
N GLY A 71 8.07 20.74 -9.25
CA GLY A 71 7.14 21.07 -8.18
C GLY A 71 7.63 20.57 -6.83
N ARG A 72 7.06 21.13 -5.75
CA ARG A 72 7.32 20.71 -4.36
C ARG A 72 6.09 20.11 -3.67
N ASP A 73 4.92 20.26 -4.28
CA ASP A 73 3.65 19.80 -3.72
C ASP A 73 3.42 18.31 -3.98
N VAL A 74 3.13 17.59 -2.90
CA VAL A 74 2.68 16.20 -2.87
C VAL A 74 1.22 16.19 -2.45
N TYR A 75 0.35 15.78 -3.36
CA TYR A 75 -1.08 15.67 -3.15
C TYR A 75 -1.41 14.31 -2.52
N LEU A 76 -1.94 14.33 -1.29
CA LEU A 76 -2.39 13.14 -0.57
C LEU A 76 -3.92 12.98 -0.63
N PRO A 77 -4.46 11.76 -0.66
CA PRO A 77 -5.90 11.56 -0.52
C PRO A 77 -6.38 12.06 0.85
N LYS A 78 -7.64 12.52 0.94
CA LYS A 78 -8.30 12.85 2.22
C LYS A 78 -9.23 11.72 2.68
N PRO A 79 -8.94 11.06 3.82
CA PRO A 79 -7.67 11.05 4.56
C PRO A 79 -6.62 10.17 3.86
N SER A 80 -5.42 10.08 4.44
CA SER A 80 -4.38 9.12 4.05
C SER A 80 -3.74 8.49 5.29
N TRP A 81 -2.79 7.58 5.10
CA TRP A 81 -2.01 7.03 6.21
C TRP A 81 -1.28 8.16 6.92
N GLY A 82 -1.50 8.33 8.23
CA GLY A 82 -1.02 9.49 8.99
C GLY A 82 0.49 9.73 8.89
N ASN A 83 1.28 8.69 8.62
CA ASN A 83 2.73 8.82 8.48
C ASN A 83 3.18 9.36 7.11
N HIS A 84 2.31 9.44 6.10
CA HIS A 84 2.65 10.11 4.83
C HIS A 84 3.05 11.57 5.07
N THR A 85 2.28 12.28 5.90
CA THR A 85 2.53 13.69 6.24
C THR A 85 3.98 13.92 6.72
N PRO A 86 4.44 13.32 7.84
CA PRO A 86 5.82 13.54 8.29
C PRO A 86 6.86 12.99 7.31
N ILE A 87 6.60 11.89 6.58
CA ILE A 87 7.58 11.37 5.59
C ILE A 87 7.91 12.42 4.53
N PHE A 88 6.90 13.03 3.91
CA PHE A 88 7.13 14.01 2.83
C PHE A 88 7.57 15.36 3.39
N ARG A 89 6.97 15.82 4.49
CA ARG A 89 7.34 17.08 5.13
C ARG A 89 8.79 17.07 5.60
N ASP A 90 9.21 16.01 6.30
CA ASP A 90 10.56 15.89 6.84
C ASP A 90 11.60 15.54 5.75
N ALA A 91 11.15 15.22 4.54
CA ALA A 91 11.99 15.19 3.34
C ALA A 91 12.13 16.57 2.67
N GLY A 92 11.38 17.59 3.11
CA GLY A 92 11.41 18.96 2.58
C GLY A 92 10.39 19.23 1.47
N LEU A 93 9.34 18.42 1.34
CA LEU A 93 8.25 18.59 0.38
C LEU A 93 7.03 19.25 1.04
N GLN A 94 6.18 19.86 0.22
CA GLN A 94 4.94 20.51 0.64
C GLN A 94 3.77 19.54 0.48
N LEU A 95 2.79 19.63 1.38
CA LEU A 95 1.65 18.72 1.40
C LEU A 95 0.40 19.45 0.94
N GLN A 96 -0.22 18.90 -0.09
CA GLN A 96 -1.54 19.28 -0.54
C GLN A 96 -2.45 18.06 -0.45
N SER A 97 -3.71 18.22 -0.83
CA SER A 97 -4.66 17.14 -0.67
C SER A 97 -5.80 17.21 -1.67
N TYR A 98 -6.35 16.04 -2.01
CA TYR A 98 -7.51 15.88 -2.90
C TYR A 98 -8.60 15.07 -2.20
N ARG A 99 -9.86 15.37 -2.50
CA ARG A 99 -11.02 14.60 -1.99
C ARG A 99 -10.88 13.13 -2.38
N TYR A 100 -11.29 12.25 -1.46
CA TYR A 100 -11.19 10.81 -1.65
C TYR A 100 -12.32 10.08 -0.93
N TYR A 101 -12.37 10.16 0.41
CA TYR A 101 -13.41 9.52 1.20
C TYR A 101 -14.62 10.44 1.37
N ASP A 102 -15.83 9.92 1.08
CA ASP A 102 -17.10 10.57 1.41
C ASP A 102 -17.60 10.07 2.77
N PRO A 103 -17.59 10.91 3.82
CA PRO A 103 -18.07 10.52 5.14
C PRO A 103 -19.58 10.29 5.21
N ARG A 104 -20.36 10.75 4.22
CA ARG A 104 -21.83 10.56 4.19
C ARG A 104 -22.20 9.14 3.77
N THR A 105 -21.42 8.56 2.86
CA THR A 105 -21.67 7.23 2.28
C THR A 105 -20.65 6.19 2.72
N CYS A 106 -19.61 6.59 3.45
CA CYS A 106 -18.46 5.76 3.80
C CYS A 106 -17.77 5.10 2.58
N SER A 107 -17.84 5.76 1.42
CA SER A 107 -17.36 5.28 0.12
C SER A 107 -16.48 6.33 -0.57
N LEU A 108 -16.19 6.16 -1.86
CA LEU A 108 -15.32 7.06 -2.62
C LEU A 108 -16.12 8.29 -3.10
N ASP A 109 -15.69 9.49 -2.75
CA ASP A 109 -16.10 10.74 -3.39
C ASP A 109 -15.41 10.86 -4.76
N PHE A 110 -15.83 10.04 -5.72
CA PHE A 110 -15.16 9.95 -7.01
C PHE A 110 -15.28 11.26 -7.80
N ALA A 111 -16.47 11.87 -7.82
CA ALA A 111 -16.68 13.15 -8.50
C ALA A 111 -15.79 14.24 -7.91
N GLY A 112 -15.73 14.35 -6.57
CA GLY A 112 -14.86 15.31 -5.91
C GLY A 112 -13.37 15.04 -6.12
N ALA A 113 -12.97 13.77 -6.11
CA ALA A 113 -11.59 13.37 -6.41
C ALA A 113 -11.19 13.80 -7.83
N MET A 114 -12.02 13.52 -8.84
CA MET A 114 -11.75 13.88 -10.23
C MET A 114 -11.72 15.39 -10.44
N ASP A 115 -12.64 16.13 -9.81
CA ASP A 115 -12.66 17.60 -9.83
C ASP A 115 -11.39 18.22 -9.27
N ASP A 116 -10.88 17.67 -8.16
CA ASP A 116 -9.66 18.16 -7.52
C ASP A 116 -8.44 17.80 -8.37
N ILE A 117 -8.34 16.55 -8.82
CA ILE A 117 -7.19 16.06 -9.61
C ILE A 117 -7.08 16.79 -10.94
N ALA A 118 -8.20 17.10 -11.60
CA ALA A 118 -8.20 17.89 -12.83
C ALA A 118 -7.66 19.32 -12.65
N ARG A 119 -7.68 19.85 -11.41
CA ARG A 119 -7.20 21.19 -11.06
C ARG A 119 -5.80 21.19 -10.45
N ILE A 120 -5.23 20.04 -10.15
CA ILE A 120 -3.84 19.95 -9.68
C ILE A 120 -2.93 20.63 -10.72
N PRO A 121 -2.01 21.51 -10.29
CA PRO A 121 -1.04 22.13 -11.19
C PRO A 121 -0.21 21.07 -11.92
N GLU A 122 0.02 21.26 -13.21
CA GLU A 122 0.75 20.29 -14.01
C GLU A 122 2.14 20.02 -13.43
N LYS A 123 2.62 18.78 -13.56
CA LYS A 123 3.89 18.32 -12.98
C LYS A 123 3.95 18.40 -11.44
N SER A 124 2.82 18.49 -10.73
CA SER A 124 2.79 18.20 -9.29
C SER A 124 2.93 16.70 -9.03
N ILE A 125 3.22 16.33 -7.78
CA ILE A 125 3.29 14.92 -7.36
C ILE A 125 1.92 14.53 -6.79
N ILE A 126 1.37 13.41 -7.25
CA ILE A 126 0.16 12.81 -6.68
C ILE A 126 0.49 11.46 -6.05
N LEU A 127 0.17 11.29 -4.78
CA LEU A 127 0.29 10.01 -4.10
C LEU A 127 -1.00 9.21 -4.23
N LEU A 128 -0.87 7.97 -4.68
CA LEU A 128 -1.97 7.02 -4.85
C LEU A 128 -1.70 5.76 -4.04
N HIS A 129 -2.70 5.25 -3.32
CA HIS A 129 -2.63 3.91 -2.73
C HIS A 129 -3.01 2.92 -3.83
N ALA A 130 -2.16 1.92 -4.09
CA ALA A 130 -2.40 0.99 -5.19
C ALA A 130 -3.66 0.14 -4.98
N CYS A 131 -3.91 -0.25 -3.72
CA CYS A 131 -5.09 -0.98 -3.24
C CYS A 131 -5.12 -0.96 -1.70
N ALA A 132 -6.25 -1.35 -1.12
CA ALA A 132 -6.53 -1.37 0.31
C ALA A 132 -6.14 -0.06 1.01
N HIS A 133 -6.74 1.04 0.56
CA HIS A 133 -6.45 2.37 1.06
C HIS A 133 -6.41 2.44 2.59
N ASN A 134 -5.31 2.94 3.15
CA ASN A 134 -5.16 3.15 4.57
C ASN A 134 -5.42 4.62 4.88
N PRO A 135 -6.43 4.98 5.69
CA PRO A 135 -7.08 4.11 6.70
C PRO A 135 -8.47 3.57 6.36
N THR A 136 -9.06 3.94 5.22
CA THR A 136 -10.52 3.78 5.01
C THR A 136 -10.95 2.41 4.48
N GLY A 137 -10.06 1.71 3.77
CA GLY A 137 -10.38 0.53 2.97
C GLY A 137 -11.18 0.84 1.70
N VAL A 138 -11.48 2.09 1.39
CA VAL A 138 -12.23 2.47 0.18
C VAL A 138 -11.25 2.56 -0.98
N ASP A 139 -11.48 1.81 -2.06
CA ASP A 139 -10.65 1.85 -3.27
C ASP A 139 -11.48 2.24 -4.50
N PRO A 140 -10.89 2.92 -5.50
CA PRO A 140 -11.51 3.08 -6.81
C PRO A 140 -11.69 1.74 -7.52
N ARG A 141 -12.81 1.61 -8.23
CA ARG A 141 -13.04 0.47 -9.14
C ARG A 141 -12.16 0.60 -10.38
N GLN A 142 -12.02 -0.50 -11.12
CA GLN A 142 -11.20 -0.55 -12.33
C GLN A 142 -11.56 0.54 -13.35
N GLU A 143 -12.85 0.77 -13.62
CA GLU A 143 -13.28 1.83 -14.54
C GLU A 143 -12.93 3.24 -14.03
N GLN A 144 -13.08 3.46 -12.72
CA GLN A 144 -12.70 4.74 -12.09
C GLN A 144 -11.19 4.97 -12.17
N TRP A 145 -10.37 3.93 -12.02
CA TRP A 145 -8.93 4.01 -12.20
C TRP A 145 -8.53 4.40 -13.63
N LYS A 146 -9.26 3.95 -14.66
CA LYS A 146 -8.98 4.34 -16.06
C LYS A 146 -9.20 5.84 -16.26
N GLU A 147 -10.32 6.38 -15.75
CA GLU A 147 -10.62 7.81 -15.81
C GLU A 147 -9.57 8.64 -15.04
N LEU A 148 -9.15 8.16 -13.87
CA LEU A 148 -8.11 8.76 -13.04
C LEU A 148 -6.76 8.79 -13.79
N ALA A 149 -6.37 7.67 -14.41
CA ALA A 149 -5.16 7.58 -15.22
C ALA A 149 -5.18 8.55 -16.41
N ALA A 150 -6.31 8.65 -17.12
CA ALA A 150 -6.48 9.59 -18.23
C ALA A 150 -6.32 11.05 -17.78
N THR A 151 -6.90 11.40 -16.64
CA THR A 151 -6.81 12.76 -16.07
C THR A 151 -5.39 13.07 -15.61
N VAL A 152 -4.76 12.16 -14.88
CA VAL A 152 -3.36 12.26 -14.43
C VAL A 152 -2.42 12.45 -15.62
N LYS A 153 -2.60 11.67 -16.70
CA LYS A 153 -1.82 11.79 -17.93
C LYS A 153 -2.04 13.14 -18.60
N LYS A 154 -3.29 13.57 -18.75
CA LYS A 154 -3.65 14.89 -19.33
C LYS A 154 -3.03 16.05 -18.55
N ARG A 155 -2.99 15.95 -17.22
CA ARG A 155 -2.38 16.95 -16.32
C ARG A 155 -0.87 16.79 -16.17
N ASN A 156 -0.26 15.78 -16.79
CA ASN A 156 1.16 15.48 -16.70
C ASN A 156 1.66 15.44 -15.25
N LEU A 157 0.91 14.77 -14.36
CA LEU A 157 1.28 14.65 -12.95
C LEU A 157 2.30 13.53 -12.76
N LEU A 158 3.22 13.70 -11.81
CA LEU A 158 4.09 12.61 -11.39
C LEU A 158 3.35 11.72 -10.39
N VAL A 159 3.17 10.47 -10.74
CA VAL A 159 2.47 9.51 -9.89
C VAL A 159 3.44 8.81 -8.96
N TYR A 160 3.12 8.80 -7.67
CA TYR A 160 3.80 8.00 -6.67
C TYR A 160 2.84 7.01 -6.02
N PHE A 161 2.98 5.73 -6.34
CA PHE A 161 2.18 4.66 -5.73
C PHE A 161 2.78 4.19 -4.40
N ASP A 162 1.94 4.04 -3.38
CA ASP A 162 2.20 3.23 -2.19
C ASP A 162 1.43 1.91 -2.31
N MET A 163 2.15 0.78 -2.38
CA MET A 163 1.61 -0.56 -2.58
C MET A 163 2.05 -1.49 -1.44
N ALA A 164 1.44 -1.31 -0.28
CA ALA A 164 1.77 -2.08 0.92
C ALA A 164 1.00 -3.40 1.09
N TYR A 165 0.00 -3.68 0.23
CA TYR A 165 -1.00 -4.74 0.43
C TYR A 165 -1.18 -5.70 -0.75
N GLN A 166 -0.28 -5.71 -1.74
CA GLN A 166 -0.40 -6.58 -2.92
C GLN A 166 -0.57 -8.06 -2.53
N GLY A 167 -1.66 -8.68 -2.98
CA GLY A 167 -2.09 -10.04 -2.65
C GLY A 167 -2.86 -10.12 -1.33
N PHE A 168 -2.54 -9.30 -0.34
CA PHE A 168 -3.20 -9.29 0.97
C PHE A 168 -4.56 -8.58 0.93
N ALA A 169 -4.74 -7.63 0.02
CA ALA A 169 -5.98 -6.86 -0.09
C ALA A 169 -7.15 -7.75 -0.53
N SER A 170 -6.92 -8.55 -1.57
CA SER A 170 -8.00 -9.30 -2.22
C SER A 170 -7.71 -10.80 -2.42
N GLY A 171 -6.51 -11.27 -2.09
CA GLY A 171 -6.07 -12.65 -2.33
C GLY A 171 -5.50 -12.89 -3.73
N ASP A 172 -5.40 -11.85 -4.57
CA ASP A 172 -4.88 -11.92 -5.93
C ASP A 172 -3.83 -10.83 -6.17
N ILE A 173 -2.58 -11.25 -6.35
CA ILE A 173 -1.44 -10.35 -6.55
C ILE A 173 -1.51 -9.54 -7.84
N ASN A 174 -2.22 -10.03 -8.86
CA ASN A 174 -2.35 -9.36 -10.15
C ASN A 174 -3.47 -8.32 -10.11
N ARG A 175 -4.61 -8.68 -9.51
CA ARG A 175 -5.71 -7.73 -9.28
C ARG A 175 -5.24 -6.56 -8.42
N ASP A 176 -4.50 -6.84 -7.35
CA ASP A 176 -4.05 -5.82 -6.41
C ASP A 176 -2.96 -4.87 -6.98
N ALA A 177 -2.28 -5.28 -8.06
CA ALA A 177 -1.30 -4.45 -8.78
C ALA A 177 -1.88 -3.85 -10.08
N TRP A 178 -3.15 -4.10 -10.40
CA TRP A 178 -3.73 -3.73 -11.68
C TRP A 178 -3.64 -2.23 -11.96
N ALA A 179 -3.93 -1.37 -10.97
CA ALA A 179 -3.88 0.08 -11.13
C ALA A 179 -2.45 0.57 -11.48
N VAL A 180 -1.42 0.04 -10.80
CA VAL A 180 -0.02 0.37 -11.08
C VAL A 180 0.34 -0.01 -12.52
N ARG A 181 0.00 -1.24 -12.93
CA ARG A 181 0.29 -1.74 -14.27
C ARG A 181 -0.45 -0.95 -15.35
N HIS A 182 -1.73 -0.63 -15.12
CA HIS A 182 -2.54 0.17 -16.04
C HIS A 182 -1.93 1.56 -16.27
N PHE A 183 -1.47 2.24 -15.21
CA PHE A 183 -0.83 3.56 -15.37
C PHE A 183 0.42 3.47 -16.25
N ILE A 184 1.26 2.45 -16.04
CA ILE A 184 2.47 2.21 -16.85
C ILE A 184 2.11 1.89 -18.30
N GLU A 185 1.08 1.06 -18.54
CA GLU A 185 0.56 0.74 -19.88
C GLU A 185 0.02 1.98 -20.60
N GLN A 186 -0.55 2.94 -19.86
CA GLN A 186 -0.95 4.23 -20.40
C GLN A 186 0.22 5.18 -20.68
N GLY A 187 1.48 4.73 -20.51
CA GLY A 187 2.69 5.52 -20.73
C GLY A 187 2.99 6.50 -19.60
N ILE A 188 2.45 6.28 -18.40
CA ILE A 188 2.75 7.09 -17.22
C ILE A 188 3.91 6.43 -16.48
N ASN A 189 5.07 7.08 -16.49
CA ASN A 189 6.20 6.66 -15.67
C ASN A 189 5.92 6.99 -14.20
N VAL A 190 5.92 5.96 -13.35
CA VAL A 190 5.54 6.07 -11.94
C VAL A 190 6.73 5.83 -11.01
N LEU A 191 6.60 6.37 -9.80
CA LEU A 191 7.37 5.91 -8.65
C LEU A 191 6.51 4.91 -7.87
N LEU A 192 7.14 3.94 -7.22
CA LEU A 192 6.44 2.89 -6.49
C LEU A 192 7.17 2.52 -5.19
N SER A 193 6.43 2.48 -4.08
CA SER A 193 6.88 1.91 -2.81
C SER A 193 6.18 0.57 -2.57
N GLN A 194 6.95 -0.47 -2.25
CA GLN A 194 6.46 -1.80 -1.92
C GLN A 194 6.83 -2.19 -0.49
N SER A 195 5.96 -2.94 0.17
CA SER A 195 6.18 -3.49 1.52
C SER A 195 5.82 -4.96 1.58
N TYR A 196 6.70 -5.76 2.18
CA TYR A 196 6.46 -7.19 2.43
C TYR A 196 5.97 -7.49 3.86
N ALA A 197 5.73 -6.45 4.66
CA ALA A 197 5.33 -6.61 6.05
C ALA A 197 4.00 -7.36 6.23
N LYS A 198 3.05 -7.20 5.31
CA LYS A 198 1.68 -7.76 5.44
C LYS A 198 1.52 -9.02 4.58
N ASN A 199 1.84 -8.93 3.30
CA ASN A 199 1.62 -10.05 2.37
C ASN A 199 2.55 -11.24 2.62
N MET A 200 3.70 -11.07 3.27
CA MET A 200 4.58 -12.16 3.72
C MET A 200 4.72 -12.23 5.25
N GLY A 201 4.00 -11.41 6.01
CA GLY A 201 4.13 -11.36 7.47
C GLY A 201 5.48 -10.88 7.99
N LEU A 202 6.33 -10.28 7.16
CA LEU A 202 7.70 -9.85 7.50
C LEU A 202 7.74 -8.48 8.21
N TYR A 203 6.87 -8.29 9.20
CA TYR A 203 6.67 -7.00 9.87
C TYR A 203 7.96 -6.42 10.44
N GLY A 204 8.62 -7.16 11.33
CA GLY A 204 9.83 -6.74 12.04
C GLY A 204 11.11 -6.82 11.21
N GLU A 205 11.10 -7.63 10.14
CA GLU A 205 12.25 -7.88 9.26
C GLU A 205 12.52 -6.74 8.26
N ARG A 206 11.53 -5.86 8.07
CA ARG A 206 11.64 -4.61 7.31
C ARG A 206 12.02 -4.79 5.83
N ALA A 207 11.51 -5.82 5.16
CA ALA A 207 11.66 -5.97 3.71
C ALA A 207 10.69 -5.07 2.93
N GLY A 208 11.23 -4.33 1.95
CA GLY A 208 10.49 -3.45 1.05
C GLY A 208 11.37 -2.94 -0.08
N ALA A 209 10.78 -2.30 -1.08
CA ALA A 209 11.50 -1.82 -2.25
C ALA A 209 10.95 -0.46 -2.73
N PHE A 210 11.81 0.35 -3.33
CA PHE A 210 11.46 1.58 -4.03
C PHE A 210 11.84 1.43 -5.50
N THR A 211 10.88 1.67 -6.39
CA THR A 211 11.04 1.52 -7.84
C THR A 211 10.75 2.84 -8.54
N VAL A 212 11.57 3.18 -9.54
CA VAL A 212 11.35 4.28 -10.47
C VAL A 212 11.25 3.72 -11.88
N ILE A 213 10.15 3.99 -12.57
CA ILE A 213 10.02 3.72 -14.01
C ILE A 213 10.63 4.90 -14.77
N CYS A 214 11.55 4.62 -15.68
CA CYS A 214 12.34 5.59 -16.43
C CYS A 214 11.95 5.58 -17.92
N SER A 215 12.51 6.53 -18.69
CA SER A 215 12.36 6.53 -20.15
C SER A 215 12.97 5.30 -20.81
N ASP A 216 14.14 4.89 -20.32
CA ASP A 216 14.98 3.82 -20.88
C ASP A 216 15.95 3.28 -19.82
N ALA A 217 16.72 2.26 -20.17
CA ALA A 217 17.69 1.61 -19.29
C ALA A 217 18.91 2.52 -18.96
N GLU A 218 19.28 3.46 -19.82
CA GLU A 218 20.38 4.40 -19.54
C GLU A 218 19.96 5.44 -18.50
N GLU A 219 18.73 5.94 -18.56
CA GLU A 219 18.15 6.73 -17.49
C GLU A 219 18.06 5.95 -16.18
N ALA A 220 17.63 4.69 -16.22
CA ALA A 220 17.57 3.85 -15.02
C ALA A 220 18.93 3.73 -14.31
N LYS A 221 20.03 3.54 -15.06
CA LYS A 221 21.40 3.52 -14.51
C LYS A 221 21.79 4.86 -13.85
N ARG A 222 21.46 5.98 -14.50
CA ARG A 222 21.71 7.32 -13.93
C ARG A 222 20.92 7.53 -12.64
N VAL A 223 19.64 7.18 -12.63
CA VAL A 223 18.78 7.25 -11.44
C VAL A 223 19.32 6.34 -10.32
N GLU A 224 19.71 5.11 -10.62
CA GLU A 224 20.31 4.18 -9.66
C GLU A 224 21.54 4.78 -8.97
N SER A 225 22.44 5.39 -9.74
CA SER A 225 23.65 6.03 -9.18
C SER A 225 23.30 7.09 -8.13
N GLN A 226 22.28 7.90 -8.38
CA GLN A 226 21.84 8.97 -7.48
C GLN A 226 21.08 8.43 -6.27
N LEU A 227 20.29 7.36 -6.45
CA LEU A 227 19.65 6.66 -5.33
C LEU A 227 20.70 6.07 -4.39
N LYS A 228 21.78 5.48 -4.90
CA LYS A 228 22.87 4.94 -4.07
C LYS A 228 23.59 6.05 -3.30
N ILE A 229 23.86 7.19 -3.94
CA ILE A 229 24.43 8.38 -3.27
C ILE A 229 23.50 8.91 -2.17
N LEU A 230 22.18 8.85 -2.39
CA LEU A 230 21.20 9.28 -1.41
C LEU A 230 21.06 8.32 -0.23
N ILE A 231 21.02 7.01 -0.48
CA ILE A 231 20.80 5.97 0.54
C ILE A 231 22.01 5.80 1.46
N ARG A 232 23.23 5.87 0.91
CA ARG A 232 24.46 5.64 1.68
C ARG A 232 24.57 6.50 2.97
N PRO A 233 24.31 7.82 2.95
CA PRO A 233 24.30 8.63 4.17
C PRO A 233 23.02 8.49 5.02
N MET A 234 21.97 7.79 4.55
CA MET A 234 20.79 7.51 5.37
C MET A 234 21.03 6.32 6.29
N TYR A 235 21.52 5.20 5.74
CA TYR A 235 21.73 3.96 6.50
C TYR A 235 22.80 3.03 5.89
N SER A 236 23.65 3.54 4.99
CA SER A 236 24.68 2.78 4.27
C SER A 236 24.13 1.71 3.30
N ASN A 237 23.59 0.62 3.82
CA ASN A 237 23.03 -0.50 3.06
C ASN A 237 21.87 -1.16 3.85
N PRO A 238 20.90 -1.78 3.17
CA PRO A 238 19.65 -2.24 3.79
C PRO A 238 19.81 -3.58 4.54
N PRO A 239 18.86 -3.94 5.44
CA PRO A 239 18.95 -5.16 6.25
C PRO A 239 18.80 -6.44 5.40
N LEU A 240 19.58 -7.45 5.75
CA LEU A 240 19.76 -8.66 4.94
C LEU A 240 18.66 -9.72 5.07
N ASN A 241 18.19 -9.98 6.30
CA ASN A 241 17.42 -11.19 6.62
C ASN A 241 16.06 -11.24 5.90
N GLY A 242 15.22 -10.22 6.08
CA GLY A 242 13.93 -10.12 5.39
C GLY A 242 14.03 -10.20 3.86
N ALA A 243 15.06 -9.60 3.26
CA ALA A 243 15.29 -9.67 1.82
C ALA A 243 15.69 -11.07 1.35
N ARG A 244 16.52 -11.79 2.12
CA ARG A 244 16.83 -13.20 1.82
C ARG A 244 15.57 -14.06 1.89
N ILE A 245 14.72 -13.88 2.90
CA ILE A 245 13.45 -14.63 3.03
C ILE A 245 12.55 -14.36 1.83
N ALA A 246 12.28 -13.08 1.54
CA ALA A 246 11.41 -12.70 0.43
C ALA A 246 11.98 -13.16 -0.93
N ALA A 247 13.29 -13.00 -1.18
CA ALA A 247 13.93 -13.49 -2.40
C ALA A 247 13.82 -15.01 -2.54
N THR A 248 14.03 -15.75 -1.45
CA THR A 248 13.90 -17.22 -1.45
C THR A 248 12.48 -17.64 -1.81
N ILE A 249 11.47 -17.01 -1.20
CA ILE A 249 10.05 -17.30 -1.51
C ILE A 249 9.74 -16.97 -2.97
N LEU A 250 10.10 -15.77 -3.44
CA LEU A 250 9.70 -15.30 -4.76
C LEU A 250 10.40 -16.05 -5.91
N ASN A 251 11.65 -16.49 -5.70
CA ASN A 251 12.47 -17.15 -6.73
C ASN A 251 12.46 -18.69 -6.64
N THR A 252 11.75 -19.29 -5.68
CA THR A 252 11.57 -20.75 -5.61
C THR A 252 10.12 -21.09 -5.96
N PRO A 253 9.82 -21.72 -7.11
CA PRO A 253 8.46 -21.94 -7.60
C PRO A 253 7.51 -22.58 -6.59
N GLU A 254 8.00 -23.56 -5.83
CA GLU A 254 7.22 -24.29 -4.83
C GLU A 254 6.84 -23.39 -3.66
N LEU A 255 7.80 -22.62 -3.14
CA LEU A 255 7.57 -21.67 -2.04
C LEU A 255 6.70 -20.49 -2.50
N ARG A 256 6.88 -20.01 -3.74
CA ARG A 256 6.03 -18.97 -4.31
C ARG A 256 4.59 -19.45 -4.40
N LYS A 257 4.37 -20.68 -4.86
CA LYS A 257 3.04 -21.29 -4.96
C LYS A 257 2.39 -21.42 -3.58
N GLU A 258 3.12 -21.90 -2.58
CA GLU A 258 2.64 -22.00 -1.19
C GLU A 258 2.29 -20.61 -0.64
N TRP A 259 3.18 -19.62 -0.79
CA TRP A 259 2.93 -18.24 -0.36
C TRP A 259 1.66 -17.64 -0.99
N LEU A 260 1.39 -17.90 -2.26
CA LEU A 260 0.16 -17.44 -2.92
C LEU A 260 -1.11 -18.06 -2.30
N VAL A 261 -1.04 -19.30 -1.82
CA VAL A 261 -2.13 -19.94 -1.07
C VAL A 261 -2.30 -19.29 0.31
N GLU A 262 -1.20 -19.08 1.03
CA GLU A 262 -1.22 -18.48 2.37
C GLU A 262 -1.76 -17.04 2.35
N VAL A 263 -1.28 -16.21 1.42
CA VAL A 263 -1.74 -14.81 1.29
C VAL A 263 -3.21 -14.74 0.91
N LYS A 264 -3.68 -15.66 0.05
CA LYS A 264 -5.10 -15.80 -0.26
C LYS A 264 -5.90 -16.20 0.98
N GLY A 265 -5.42 -17.14 1.78
CA GLY A 265 -6.07 -17.52 3.04
C GLY A 265 -6.20 -16.35 4.02
N MET A 266 -5.17 -15.51 4.12
CA MET A 266 -5.22 -14.29 4.94
C MET A 266 -6.29 -13.29 4.43
N ALA A 267 -6.33 -13.06 3.12
CA ALA A 267 -7.32 -12.16 2.52
C ALA A 267 -8.76 -12.69 2.66
N ASP A 268 -8.98 -13.98 2.37
CA ASP A 268 -10.28 -14.65 2.49
C ASP A 268 -10.81 -14.58 3.93
N ARG A 269 -9.93 -14.71 4.94
CA ARG A 269 -10.32 -14.54 6.34
C ARG A 269 -10.82 -13.13 6.64
N ILE A 270 -10.12 -12.10 6.17
CA ILE A 270 -10.51 -10.68 6.36
C ILE A 270 -11.85 -10.41 5.68
N ILE A 271 -12.03 -10.87 4.45
CA ILE A 271 -13.30 -10.77 3.70
C ILE A 271 -14.41 -11.48 4.48
N GLY A 272 -14.16 -12.69 4.98
CA GLY A 272 -15.10 -13.45 5.80
C GLY A 272 -15.53 -12.71 7.08
N MET A 273 -14.60 -12.03 7.76
CA MET A 273 -14.91 -11.24 8.95
C MET A 273 -15.77 -10.02 8.64
N ARG A 274 -15.53 -9.34 7.51
CA ARG A 274 -16.39 -8.22 7.04
C ARG A 274 -17.82 -8.69 6.80
N THR A 275 -17.98 -9.78 6.06
CA THR A 275 -19.29 -10.39 5.77
C THR A 275 -20.02 -10.81 7.05
N GLN A 276 -19.31 -11.45 7.98
CA GLN A 276 -19.90 -11.88 9.25
C GLN A 276 -20.29 -10.69 10.14
N LEU A 277 -19.49 -9.62 10.18
CA LEU A 277 -19.82 -8.42 10.95
C LEU A 277 -21.13 -7.78 10.44
N VAL A 278 -21.26 -7.58 9.13
CA VAL A 278 -22.50 -7.04 8.53
C VAL A 278 -23.69 -7.97 8.78
N SER A 279 -23.51 -9.28 8.63
CA SER A 279 -24.56 -10.28 8.89
C SER A 279 -25.04 -10.23 10.33
N ASN A 280 -24.13 -10.17 11.30
CA ASN A 280 -24.49 -10.11 12.72
C ASN A 280 -25.13 -8.76 13.09
N LEU A 281 -24.68 -7.63 12.51
CA LEU A 281 -25.33 -6.32 12.71
C LEU A 281 -26.80 -6.33 12.26
N LYS A 282 -27.09 -7.02 11.14
CA LYS A 282 -28.47 -7.22 10.69
C LYS A 282 -29.27 -8.12 11.64
N LYS A 283 -28.66 -9.20 12.15
CA LYS A 283 -29.31 -10.10 13.13
C LYS A 283 -29.63 -9.42 14.46
N GLU A 284 -28.79 -8.49 14.90
CA GLU A 284 -29.03 -7.64 16.08
C GLU A 284 -30.18 -6.63 15.88
N GLY A 285 -30.70 -6.49 14.66
CA GLY A 285 -31.80 -5.56 14.36
C GLY A 285 -31.34 -4.13 14.03
N SER A 286 -30.07 -3.93 13.66
CA SER A 286 -29.59 -2.61 13.24
C SER A 286 -30.28 -2.15 11.95
N SER A 287 -30.86 -0.95 11.97
CA SER A 287 -31.50 -0.31 10.82
C SER A 287 -30.55 0.52 9.94
N HIS A 288 -29.29 0.70 10.37
CA HIS A 288 -28.28 1.44 9.62
C HIS A 288 -27.80 0.63 8.40
N ASN A 289 -27.39 1.34 7.35
CA ASN A 289 -26.72 0.70 6.22
C ASN A 289 -25.23 0.46 6.54
N TRP A 290 -24.85 -0.81 6.68
CA TRP A 290 -23.49 -1.26 6.97
C TRP A 290 -22.74 -1.85 5.76
N GLN A 291 -23.26 -1.67 4.54
CA GLN A 291 -22.69 -2.27 3.33
C GLN A 291 -21.25 -1.81 3.05
N HIS A 292 -20.88 -0.60 3.46
CA HIS A 292 -19.51 -0.09 3.31
C HIS A 292 -18.46 -1.00 3.96
N ILE A 293 -18.81 -1.76 5.01
CA ILE A 293 -17.89 -2.72 5.64
C ILE A 293 -17.48 -3.82 4.65
N THR A 294 -18.39 -4.28 3.78
CA THR A 294 -18.10 -5.29 2.76
C THR A 294 -17.61 -4.71 1.43
N ASP A 295 -17.96 -3.45 1.12
CA ASP A 295 -17.45 -2.76 -0.06
C ASP A 295 -15.98 -2.32 0.12
N GLN A 296 -15.57 -2.03 1.37
CA GLN A 296 -14.20 -1.71 1.72
C GLN A 296 -13.29 -2.97 1.69
N ILE A 297 -12.03 -2.76 1.30
CA ILE A 297 -11.03 -3.77 0.98
C ILE A 297 -9.87 -3.71 1.99
N GLY A 298 -9.26 -4.87 2.27
CA GLY A 298 -8.04 -4.99 3.05
C GLY A 298 -8.23 -4.91 4.57
N MET A 299 -7.14 -4.59 5.28
CA MET A 299 -7.05 -4.75 6.75
C MET A 299 -7.87 -3.73 7.55
N PHE A 300 -8.04 -2.51 7.03
CA PHE A 300 -8.66 -1.41 7.77
C PHE A 300 -10.06 -1.11 7.26
N CYS A 301 -10.94 -0.71 8.17
CA CYS A 301 -12.33 -0.37 7.87
C CYS A 301 -12.67 0.94 8.57
N PHE A 302 -13.12 1.92 7.80
CA PHE A 302 -13.75 3.12 8.36
C PHE A 302 -15.22 2.83 8.61
N THR A 303 -15.58 2.69 9.89
CA THR A 303 -16.91 2.25 10.30
C THR A 303 -17.98 3.33 10.15
N GLY A 304 -17.60 4.61 10.15
CA GLY A 304 -18.53 5.74 10.24
C GLY A 304 -18.98 6.05 11.68
N LEU A 305 -18.48 5.31 12.68
CA LEU A 305 -18.74 5.60 14.09
C LEU A 305 -18.14 6.94 14.51
N LYS A 306 -18.89 7.69 15.30
CA LYS A 306 -18.48 8.98 15.86
C LYS A 306 -17.58 8.81 17.08
N PRO A 307 -16.76 9.83 17.44
CA PRO A 307 -15.82 9.74 18.57
C PRO A 307 -16.47 9.36 19.92
N ASP A 308 -17.70 9.81 20.17
CA ASP A 308 -18.50 9.49 21.36
C ASP A 308 -18.97 8.03 21.36
N GLN A 309 -19.36 7.49 20.21
CA GLN A 309 -19.71 6.07 20.06
C GLN A 309 -18.47 5.18 20.24
N VAL A 310 -17.31 5.61 19.73
CA VAL A 310 -16.02 4.93 19.98
C VAL A 310 -15.68 4.93 21.47
N ASP A 311 -15.89 6.04 22.18
CA ASP A 311 -15.69 6.10 23.63
C ASP A 311 -16.59 5.11 24.38
N ARG A 312 -17.86 5.02 24.00
CA ARG A 312 -18.80 4.05 24.58
C ARG A 312 -18.32 2.62 24.32
N LEU A 313 -17.88 2.30 23.10
CA LEU A 313 -17.32 0.97 22.79
C LEU A 313 -16.12 0.62 23.68
N THR A 314 -15.24 1.57 23.95
CA THR A 314 -14.10 1.35 24.85
C THR A 314 -14.55 1.17 26.29
N LYS A 315 -15.38 2.07 26.82
CA LYS A 315 -15.76 2.10 28.25
C LYS A 315 -16.75 1.00 28.64
N GLU A 316 -17.74 0.72 27.80
CA GLU A 316 -18.85 -0.20 28.10
C GLU A 316 -18.55 -1.62 27.62
N PHE A 317 -17.76 -1.78 26.54
CA PHE A 317 -17.55 -3.07 25.87
C PHE A 317 -16.07 -3.49 25.78
N SER A 318 -15.12 -2.67 26.25
CA SER A 318 -13.68 -2.95 26.12
C SER A 318 -13.23 -3.19 24.67
N ILE A 319 -13.89 -2.54 23.70
CA ILE A 319 -13.54 -2.61 22.29
C ILE A 319 -12.71 -1.36 21.94
N TYR A 320 -11.41 -1.57 21.73
CA TYR A 320 -10.45 -0.51 21.46
C TYR A 320 -10.29 -0.26 19.95
N MET A 321 -10.50 0.98 19.54
CA MET A 321 -10.28 1.46 18.18
C MET A 321 -9.88 2.93 18.19
N THR A 322 -9.47 3.48 17.04
CA THR A 322 -9.10 4.90 16.97
C THR A 322 -10.33 5.80 16.88
N LYS A 323 -10.21 7.04 17.38
CA LYS A 323 -11.33 8.00 17.47
C LYS A 323 -11.91 8.44 16.14
N ASP A 324 -11.23 8.15 15.03
CA ASP A 324 -11.71 8.34 13.66
C ASP A 324 -12.66 7.22 13.20
N GLY A 325 -13.02 6.28 14.08
CA GLY A 325 -13.92 5.17 13.76
C GLY A 325 -13.23 4.08 12.92
N ARG A 326 -11.90 4.09 12.79
CA ARG A 326 -11.15 3.04 12.10
C ARG A 326 -10.99 1.80 12.97
N ILE A 327 -11.42 0.66 12.44
CA ILE A 327 -11.11 -0.65 13.02
C ILE A 327 -10.06 -1.38 12.19
N SER A 328 -9.25 -2.18 12.87
CA SER A 328 -8.42 -3.21 12.24
C SER A 328 -9.23 -4.50 12.18
N VAL A 329 -9.69 -4.88 10.99
CA VAL A 329 -10.45 -6.13 10.77
C VAL A 329 -9.61 -7.35 11.13
N ALA A 330 -8.28 -7.21 11.16
CA ALA A 330 -7.40 -8.29 11.59
C ALA A 330 -7.68 -8.77 13.02
N GLY A 331 -8.14 -7.89 13.92
CA GLY A 331 -8.51 -8.22 15.30
C GLY A 331 -9.89 -8.88 15.45
N VAL A 332 -10.67 -8.96 14.38
CA VAL A 332 -11.96 -9.63 14.36
C VAL A 332 -11.75 -11.12 14.10
N THR A 333 -12.42 -11.97 14.87
CA THR A 333 -12.37 -13.43 14.82
C THR A 333 -13.79 -14.00 14.83
N SER A 334 -13.96 -15.25 14.40
CA SER A 334 -15.25 -15.95 14.51
C SER A 334 -15.76 -16.04 15.95
N GLY A 335 -14.85 -16.03 16.94
CA GLY A 335 -15.20 -16.04 18.36
C GLY A 335 -15.68 -14.68 18.92
N ASN A 336 -15.30 -13.55 18.30
CA ASN A 336 -15.63 -12.22 18.82
C ASN A 336 -16.53 -11.37 17.90
N VAL A 337 -16.74 -11.76 16.64
CA VAL A 337 -17.46 -10.94 15.65
C VAL A 337 -18.92 -10.66 16.04
N ALA A 338 -19.58 -11.61 16.70
CA ALA A 338 -20.93 -11.42 17.21
C ALA A 338 -20.97 -10.40 18.36
N TYR A 339 -20.01 -10.49 19.30
CA TYR A 339 -19.87 -9.51 20.38
C TYR A 339 -19.58 -8.10 19.86
N LEU A 340 -18.71 -7.99 18.85
CA LEU A 340 -18.44 -6.71 18.18
C LEU A 340 -19.70 -6.14 17.52
N ALA A 341 -20.46 -6.97 16.79
CA ALA A 341 -21.71 -6.54 16.16
C ALA A 341 -22.73 -6.06 17.19
N HIS A 342 -22.92 -6.82 18.28
CA HIS A 342 -23.80 -6.46 19.38
C HIS A 342 -23.39 -5.11 19.99
N ALA A 343 -22.11 -4.94 20.34
CA ALA A 343 -21.62 -3.70 20.93
C ALA A 343 -21.80 -2.49 19.99
N ILE A 344 -21.49 -2.64 18.69
CA ILE A 344 -21.72 -1.60 17.68
C ILE A 344 -23.21 -1.26 17.60
N HIS A 345 -24.10 -2.25 17.62
CA HIS A 345 -25.54 -2.01 17.64
C HIS A 345 -25.96 -1.23 18.89
N GLN A 346 -25.49 -1.60 20.09
CA GLN A 346 -25.83 -0.91 21.34
C GLN A 346 -25.42 0.58 21.36
N VAL A 347 -24.35 0.96 20.66
CA VAL A 347 -23.89 2.36 20.59
C VAL A 347 -24.45 3.15 19.40
N THR A 348 -25.20 2.50 18.50
CA THR A 348 -25.75 3.12 17.28
C THR A 348 -27.27 3.06 17.16
N LYS A 349 -27.95 2.20 17.93
CA LYS A 349 -29.40 2.00 17.88
C LYS A 349 -30.22 3.20 18.34
#